data_AF-A0A7Y8LWS4-F1
#
_entry.id   AF-A0A7Y8LWS4-F1
#
_cell.length_a   1.000
_cell.length_b   1.000
_cell.length_c   1.000
_cell.angle_alpha   90.00
_cell.angle_beta   90.00
_cell.angle_gamma   90.00
#
_symmetry.space_group_name_H-M   'P 1'
#
loop_
_entity.id
_entity.type
_entity.pdbx_description
1 polymer ?
#
loop_
_entity_poly.entity_id
_entity_poly.type
_entity_poly.pdbx_seq_one_letter_code
_entity_poly.pdbx_strand_id
1 'polypeptide(L)'
;MAPTNVSAQVCASCHTSVALNQKYGLPPGRFQSFADSYHGLASRAGSAEVANCASCHGVHNIKPSSDPTSTIHKANLVATCGKCHPGAGENFTKGTVHVLMESKDEGILYWVRRIYIWLIVTIVGGMFLHNLFDFVKKSRIELAIRKGRIPAPHRPTGEYPRMSLNERTQHWLLMTSFIVLVVTGFMLRFPDAWWVLLIRGLSEHAFELRGLLHRIAGVIMIGAGLYHAGYVAISRRGRRVLLDLLPSVQDVRDAWRLTRYNLGLSAAKPQFHRFGYPEKAEYWALVWGIVVMAGTGFILWFNNFFLNLLTKQGWDIARAIHYYEAILATLSILVWHFYFVIFNPSVYPINPAWWAGTISAGQMEEEHPLELAELLAAEAEKDAEA
;
A
#
# COMPACT_ATOMS: atom_id res chain seq x y z
N MET A 1 -2.06 33.80 1.30
CA MET A 1 -2.55 32.87 2.34
C MET A 1 -4.02 32.61 2.04
N ALA A 2 -4.41 31.36 1.80
CA ALA A 2 -5.79 31.09 1.42
C ALA A 2 -6.74 31.36 2.61
N PRO A 3 -7.87 32.09 2.42
CA PRO A 3 -8.87 32.35 3.45
C PRO A 3 -9.56 31.08 4.00
N THR A 4 -9.29 29.93 3.41
CA THR A 4 -9.87 28.62 3.72
C THR A 4 -9.41 28.00 5.04
N ASN A 5 -8.40 28.58 5.72
CA ASN A 5 -7.85 28.03 6.97
C ASN A 5 -8.00 28.94 8.20
N VAL A 6 -8.79 30.02 8.10
CA VAL A 6 -9.01 30.97 9.20
C VAL A 6 -9.60 30.27 10.43
N SER A 7 -10.57 29.37 10.23
CA SER A 7 -11.16 28.59 11.33
C SER A 7 -10.10 27.77 12.07
N ALA A 8 -9.14 27.16 11.38
CA ALA A 8 -8.07 26.41 12.05
C ALA A 8 -7.11 27.35 12.78
N GLN A 9 -6.73 28.49 12.19
CA GLN A 9 -5.80 29.43 12.82
C GLN A 9 -6.39 30.08 14.08
N VAL A 10 -7.66 30.49 14.01
CA VAL A 10 -8.36 31.14 15.13
C VAL A 10 -8.69 30.11 16.21
N CYS A 11 -9.34 29.00 15.86
CA CYS A 11 -9.77 28.01 16.85
C CYS A 11 -8.57 27.26 17.48
N ALA A 12 -7.50 26.98 16.72
CA ALA A 12 -6.35 26.24 17.26
C ALA A 12 -5.68 26.99 18.41
N SER A 13 -5.53 28.31 18.32
CA SER A 13 -4.83 29.12 19.32
C SER A 13 -5.31 28.86 20.76
N CYS A 14 -6.61 28.62 20.92
CA CYS A 14 -7.21 28.25 22.21
C CYS A 14 -7.33 26.73 22.39
N HIS A 15 -7.76 25.98 21.37
CA HIS A 15 -8.05 24.54 21.51
C HIS A 15 -6.82 23.64 21.61
N THR A 16 -5.63 24.11 21.25
CA THR A 16 -4.36 23.40 21.49
C THR A 16 -3.71 23.80 22.81
N SER A 17 -4.20 24.84 23.49
CA SER A 17 -3.63 25.33 24.74
C SER A 17 -3.96 24.41 25.91
N VAL A 18 -2.93 23.77 26.47
CA VAL A 18 -3.06 22.92 27.67
C VAL A 18 -3.59 23.72 28.86
N ALA A 19 -3.11 24.96 29.05
CA ALA A 19 -3.50 25.81 30.16
C ALA A 19 -5.00 26.17 30.11
N LEU A 20 -5.52 26.54 28.93
CA LEU A 20 -6.93 26.85 28.76
C LEU A 20 -7.80 25.59 28.91
N ASN A 21 -7.37 24.47 28.33
CA ASN A 21 -8.09 23.21 28.44
C ASN A 21 -8.21 22.76 29.90
N GLN A 22 -7.15 22.86 30.70
CA GLN A 22 -7.18 22.54 32.13
C GLN A 22 -8.08 23.51 32.91
N LYS A 23 -7.94 24.82 32.67
CA LYS A 23 -8.73 25.85 33.37
C LYS A 23 -10.24 25.68 33.16
N TYR A 24 -10.65 25.32 31.95
CA TYR A 24 -12.06 25.19 31.58
C TYR A 24 -12.55 23.73 31.54
N GLY A 25 -11.73 22.76 31.97
CA GLY A 25 -12.10 21.33 31.97
C GLY A 25 -12.39 20.77 30.57
N LEU A 26 -11.76 21.29 29.53
CA LEU A 26 -11.97 20.84 28.15
C LEU A 26 -11.10 19.61 27.84
N PRO A 27 -11.65 18.58 27.16
CA PRO A 27 -10.86 17.43 26.75
C PRO A 27 -9.69 17.84 25.83
N PRO A 28 -8.46 17.36 26.09
CA PRO A 28 -7.33 17.64 25.22
C PRO A 28 -7.47 16.97 23.85
N GLY A 29 -6.74 17.49 22.86
CA GLY A 29 -6.59 16.84 21.55
C GLY A 29 -7.79 16.89 20.59
N ARG A 30 -8.85 17.65 20.91
CA ARG A 30 -9.99 17.87 19.98
C ARG A 30 -9.55 18.49 18.66
N PHE A 31 -8.65 19.48 18.71
CA PHE A 31 -8.06 20.06 17.50
C PHE A 31 -7.30 19.01 16.68
N GLN A 32 -6.43 18.22 17.32
CA GLN A 32 -5.63 17.20 16.64
C GLN A 32 -6.51 16.13 15.98
N SER A 33 -7.55 15.64 16.68
CA SER A 33 -8.49 14.67 16.13
C SER A 33 -9.20 15.16 14.86
N PHE A 34 -9.54 16.46 14.80
CA PHE A 34 -10.08 17.06 13.59
C PHE A 34 -9.01 17.23 12.52
N ALA A 35 -7.83 17.73 12.89
CA ALA A 35 -6.71 17.92 11.99
C ALA A 35 -6.31 16.60 11.29
N ASP A 36 -6.40 15.47 11.98
CA ASP A 36 -6.09 14.14 11.44
C ASP A 36 -7.27 13.44 10.74
N SER A 37 -8.45 14.06 10.77
CA SER A 37 -9.62 13.60 10.01
C SER A 37 -9.45 13.92 8.52
N TYR A 38 -10.29 13.30 7.69
CA TYR A 38 -10.34 13.62 6.26
C TYR A 38 -10.61 15.11 6.01
N HIS A 39 -11.54 15.72 6.78
CA HIS A 39 -11.86 17.14 6.65
C HIS A 39 -10.67 18.04 6.98
N GLY A 40 -9.97 17.77 8.08
CA GLY A 40 -8.79 18.54 8.48
C GLY A 40 -7.63 18.39 7.48
N LEU A 41 -7.39 17.18 6.98
CA LEU A 41 -6.35 16.91 5.98
C LEU A 41 -6.65 17.62 4.64
N ALA A 42 -7.89 17.51 4.16
CA ALA A 42 -8.30 18.16 2.91
C ALA A 42 -8.28 19.70 3.03
N SER A 43 -8.65 20.24 4.19
CA SER A 43 -8.61 21.68 4.46
C SER A 43 -7.18 22.21 4.45
N ARG A 44 -6.23 21.51 5.13
CA ARG A 44 -4.79 21.86 5.05
C ARG A 44 -4.22 21.71 3.65
N ALA A 45 -4.73 20.74 2.90
CA ALA A 45 -4.37 20.56 1.50
C ALA A 45 -4.96 21.64 0.56
N GLY A 46 -5.74 22.59 1.09
CA GLY A 46 -6.22 23.77 0.36
C GLY A 46 -7.64 23.65 -0.19
N SER A 47 -8.36 22.56 0.11
CA SER A 47 -9.77 22.42 -0.31
C SER A 47 -10.64 23.48 0.36
N ALA A 48 -11.34 24.28 -0.45
CA ALA A 48 -12.27 25.31 0.01
C ALA A 48 -13.67 24.75 0.35
N GLU A 49 -14.01 23.61 -0.23
CA GLU A 49 -15.36 23.01 -0.15
C GLU A 49 -15.54 22.13 1.09
N VAL A 50 -14.44 21.71 1.72
CA VAL A 50 -14.50 20.76 2.82
C VAL A 50 -14.93 21.43 4.13
N ALA A 51 -15.67 20.68 4.96
CA ALA A 51 -16.10 21.15 6.26
C ALA A 51 -14.92 21.57 7.15
N ASN A 52 -15.10 22.65 7.90
CA ASN A 52 -14.14 23.14 8.89
C ASN A 52 -14.79 23.20 10.29
N CYS A 53 -14.06 23.69 11.30
CA CYS A 53 -14.56 23.77 12.68
C CYS A 53 -15.91 24.50 12.78
N ALA A 54 -16.06 25.62 12.06
CA ALA A 54 -17.27 26.42 12.06
C ALA A 54 -18.44 25.76 11.32
N SER A 55 -18.18 24.90 10.35
CA SER A 55 -19.22 24.13 9.65
C SER A 55 -20.03 23.26 10.62
N CYS A 56 -19.38 22.75 11.68
CA CYS A 56 -20.02 21.94 12.72
C CYS A 56 -20.43 22.77 13.94
N HIS A 57 -19.57 23.68 14.43
CA HIS A 57 -19.77 24.39 15.70
C HIS A 57 -20.46 25.77 15.58
N GLY A 58 -20.53 26.34 14.37
CA GLY A 58 -20.95 27.73 14.17
C GLY A 58 -19.80 28.73 14.35
N VAL A 59 -20.14 30.02 14.30
CA VAL A 59 -19.16 31.13 14.37
C VAL A 59 -19.44 32.04 15.57
N HIS A 60 -20.65 32.59 15.65
CA HIS A 60 -21.08 33.48 16.75
C HIS A 60 -22.10 32.83 17.70
N ASN A 61 -22.38 31.55 17.49
CA ASN A 61 -23.39 30.76 18.21
C ASN A 61 -22.81 29.42 18.69
N ILE A 62 -21.53 29.42 19.05
CA ILE A 62 -20.81 28.22 19.51
C ILE A 62 -21.39 27.80 20.86
N LYS A 63 -22.04 26.64 20.89
CA LYS A 63 -22.71 26.08 22.07
C LYS A 63 -22.15 24.71 22.42
N PRO A 64 -22.12 24.34 23.71
CA PRO A 64 -21.67 23.01 24.13
C PRO A 64 -22.56 21.92 23.53
N SER A 65 -22.01 20.71 23.35
CA SER A 65 -22.75 19.56 22.77
C SER A 65 -23.93 19.08 23.62
N SER A 66 -24.04 19.54 24.86
CA SER A 66 -25.14 19.27 25.79
C SER A 66 -26.34 20.20 25.59
N ASP A 67 -26.17 21.33 24.91
CA ASP A 67 -27.27 22.26 24.62
C ASP A 67 -28.11 21.72 23.45
N PRO A 68 -29.43 21.48 23.61
CA PRO A 68 -30.30 20.97 22.54
C PRO A 68 -30.34 21.83 21.28
N THR A 69 -30.02 23.12 21.40
CA THR A 69 -29.98 24.08 20.28
C THR A 69 -28.60 24.14 19.59
N SER A 70 -27.61 23.41 20.08
CA SER A 70 -26.28 23.31 19.45
C SER A 70 -26.33 22.47 18.17
N THR A 71 -25.67 22.93 17.11
CA THR A 71 -25.55 22.18 15.85
C THR A 71 -24.81 20.85 16.01
N ILE A 72 -23.97 20.72 17.05
CA ILE A 72 -23.27 19.47 17.39
C ILE A 72 -23.97 18.65 18.49
N HIS A 73 -25.18 19.04 18.92
CA HIS A 73 -25.98 18.20 19.81
C HIS A 73 -26.33 16.89 19.11
N LYS A 74 -26.37 15.77 19.85
CA LYS A 74 -26.57 14.42 19.28
C LYS A 74 -27.79 14.34 18.36
N ALA A 75 -28.91 14.97 18.74
CA ALA A 75 -30.13 15.00 17.93
C ALA A 75 -30.04 15.84 16.64
N ASN A 76 -29.08 16.78 16.56
CA ASN A 76 -28.93 17.70 15.44
C ASN A 76 -27.82 17.25 14.46
N LEU A 77 -27.02 16.25 14.82
CA LEU A 77 -25.88 15.79 14.01
C LEU A 77 -26.29 15.31 12.61
N VAL A 78 -27.46 14.67 12.48
CA VAL A 78 -27.98 14.23 11.17
C VAL A 78 -28.20 15.44 10.26
N ALA A 79 -28.85 16.49 10.77
CA ALA A 79 -29.06 17.72 10.01
C ALA A 79 -27.73 18.45 9.72
N THR A 80 -26.80 18.47 10.67
CA THR A 80 -25.50 19.13 10.51
C THR A 80 -24.62 18.43 9.47
N CYS A 81 -24.47 17.12 9.54
CA CYS A 81 -23.74 16.34 8.54
C CYS A 81 -24.47 16.31 7.19
N GLY A 82 -25.81 16.27 7.22
CA GLY A 82 -26.68 16.24 6.04
C GLY A 82 -26.58 17.47 5.14
N LYS A 83 -26.01 18.59 5.62
CA LYS A 83 -25.71 19.76 4.79
C LYS A 83 -24.77 19.44 3.62
N CYS A 84 -23.87 18.48 3.81
CA CYS A 84 -22.88 18.06 2.81
C CYS A 84 -23.00 16.58 2.43
N HIS A 85 -23.52 15.74 3.34
CA HIS A 85 -23.68 14.30 3.13
C HIS A 85 -25.16 13.90 3.04
N PRO A 86 -25.80 14.07 1.86
CA PRO A 86 -27.19 13.67 1.68
C PRO A 86 -27.31 12.15 1.92
N GLY A 87 -28.12 11.77 2.90
CA GLY A 87 -28.30 10.36 3.30
C GLY A 87 -27.48 9.92 4.52
N ALA A 88 -26.69 10.79 5.14
CA ALA A 88 -26.08 10.52 6.45
C ALA A 88 -27.18 10.31 7.51
N GLY A 89 -27.41 9.06 7.90
CA GLY A 89 -28.48 8.68 8.82
C GLY A 89 -28.07 8.72 10.29
N GLU A 90 -29.02 8.46 11.17
CA GLU A 90 -28.78 8.38 12.61
C GLU A 90 -27.67 7.38 12.97
N ASN A 91 -27.57 6.27 12.24
CA ASN A 91 -26.56 5.24 12.44
C ASN A 91 -25.12 5.77 12.37
N PHE A 92 -24.85 6.70 11.45
CA PHE A 92 -23.55 7.33 11.36
C PHE A 92 -23.27 8.22 12.58
N THR A 93 -24.25 8.99 13.01
CA THR A 93 -24.10 9.99 14.08
C THR A 93 -24.00 9.41 15.50
N LYS A 94 -24.20 8.10 15.67
CA LYS A 94 -24.07 7.41 16.97
C LYS A 94 -22.65 7.42 17.54
N GLY A 95 -21.63 7.64 16.71
CA GLY A 95 -20.23 7.69 17.12
C GLY A 95 -19.72 9.09 17.50
N THR A 96 -18.61 9.14 18.23
CA THR A 96 -17.91 10.39 18.54
C THR A 96 -17.26 10.95 17.27
N VAL A 97 -17.36 12.27 17.05
CA VAL A 97 -16.74 12.92 15.87
C VAL A 97 -15.24 13.14 16.07
N HIS A 98 -14.86 13.59 17.27
CA HIS A 98 -13.47 13.85 17.67
C HIS A 98 -12.87 12.65 18.40
N VAL A 99 -12.29 11.73 17.65
CA VAL A 99 -11.68 10.47 18.13
C VAL A 99 -10.16 10.58 18.00
N LEU A 100 -9.43 10.28 19.08
CA LEU A 100 -7.98 10.12 19.03
C LEU A 100 -7.65 8.65 18.88
N MET A 101 -6.91 8.27 17.84
CA MET A 101 -6.53 6.86 17.61
C MET A 101 -5.51 6.32 18.63
N GLU A 102 -5.08 7.14 19.61
CA GLU A 102 -4.07 6.81 20.62
C GLU A 102 -4.66 6.49 21.99
N SER A 103 -5.90 6.91 22.27
CA SER A 103 -6.54 6.59 23.53
C SER A 103 -7.06 5.16 23.51
N LYS A 104 -6.78 4.40 24.59
CA LYS A 104 -7.32 3.05 24.80
C LYS A 104 -8.86 3.04 24.83
N ASP A 105 -9.47 4.19 25.13
CA ASP A 105 -10.91 4.38 25.27
C ASP A 105 -11.68 4.23 23.94
N GLU A 106 -10.99 4.28 22.80
CA GLU A 106 -11.59 4.15 21.46
C GLU A 106 -11.52 2.70 20.90
N GLY A 107 -11.18 1.74 21.77
CA GLY A 107 -11.36 0.30 21.58
C GLY A 107 -10.77 -0.26 20.29
N ILE A 108 -11.62 -0.50 19.30
CA ILE A 108 -11.28 -1.21 18.05
C ILE A 108 -10.23 -0.48 17.21
N LEU A 109 -10.32 0.85 17.07
CA LEU A 109 -9.38 1.61 16.21
C LEU A 109 -7.95 1.55 16.75
N TYR A 110 -7.81 1.55 18.08
CA TYR A 110 -6.53 1.38 18.75
C TYR A 110 -5.93 -0.01 18.46
N TRP A 111 -6.73 -1.07 18.49
CA TRP A 111 -6.27 -2.42 18.16
C TRP A 111 -5.92 -2.57 16.69
N VAL A 112 -6.75 -2.06 15.77
CA VAL A 112 -6.46 -2.07 14.32
C VAL A 112 -5.10 -1.42 14.05
N ARG A 113 -4.87 -0.21 14.59
CA ARG A 113 -3.57 0.48 14.47
C ARG A 113 -2.43 -0.37 15.03
N ARG A 114 -2.56 -0.92 16.24
CA ARG A 114 -1.47 -1.68 16.87
C ARG A 114 -1.14 -2.97 16.12
N ILE A 115 -2.16 -3.69 15.64
CA ILE A 115 -1.99 -4.88 14.82
C ILE A 115 -1.24 -4.53 13.55
N TYR A 116 -1.65 -3.47 12.85
CA TYR A 116 -0.98 -3.03 11.63
C TYR A 116 0.45 -2.58 11.87
N ILE A 117 0.73 -1.82 12.93
CA ILE A 117 2.11 -1.43 13.27
C ILE A 117 2.96 -2.66 13.54
N TRP A 118 2.46 -3.61 14.34
CA TRP A 118 3.17 -4.86 14.62
C TRP A 118 3.42 -5.66 13.33
N LEU A 119 2.41 -5.74 12.45
CA LEU A 119 2.49 -6.44 11.18
C LEU A 119 3.50 -5.77 10.24
N ILE A 120 3.48 -4.44 10.10
CA ILE A 120 4.44 -3.67 9.29
C ILE A 120 5.85 -3.90 9.81
N VAL A 121 6.10 -3.73 11.11
CA VAL A 121 7.43 -3.90 11.70
C VAL A 121 7.94 -5.33 11.52
N THR A 122 7.09 -6.32 11.75
CA THR A 122 7.47 -7.74 11.66
C THR A 122 7.70 -8.17 10.21
N ILE A 123 6.77 -7.86 9.30
CA ILE A 123 6.85 -8.27 7.90
C ILE A 123 7.95 -7.50 7.17
N VAL A 124 7.90 -6.15 7.19
CA VAL A 124 8.88 -5.33 6.47
C VAL A 124 10.27 -5.47 7.11
N GLY A 125 10.36 -5.56 8.43
CA GLY A 125 11.63 -5.84 9.13
C GLY A 125 12.20 -7.22 8.75
N GLY A 126 11.36 -8.25 8.69
CA GLY A 126 11.75 -9.57 8.22
C GLY A 126 12.22 -9.58 6.76
N MET A 127 11.49 -8.91 5.87
CA MET A 127 11.85 -8.71 4.47
C MET A 127 13.21 -8.02 4.32
N PHE A 128 13.43 -6.94 5.10
CA PHE A 128 14.69 -6.20 5.09
C PHE A 128 15.86 -7.06 5.57
N LEU A 129 15.71 -7.78 6.69
CA LEU A 129 16.75 -8.67 7.21
C LEU A 129 17.07 -9.79 6.23
N HIS A 130 16.05 -10.41 5.63
CA HIS A 130 16.21 -11.41 4.59
C HIS A 130 17.05 -10.88 3.42
N ASN A 131 16.68 -9.71 2.89
CA ASN A 131 17.35 -9.10 1.75
C ASN A 131 18.76 -8.63 2.10
N LEU A 132 19.00 -8.18 3.33
CA LEU A 132 20.33 -7.84 3.82
C LEU A 132 21.25 -9.06 3.83
N PHE A 133 20.78 -10.20 4.33
CA PHE A 133 21.59 -11.43 4.34
C PHE A 133 21.86 -11.96 2.93
N ASP A 134 20.85 -11.95 2.05
CA ASP A 134 21.01 -12.33 0.64
C ASP A 134 22.02 -11.40 -0.07
N PHE A 135 21.86 -10.09 0.11
CA PHE A 135 22.75 -9.08 -0.47
C PHE A 135 24.19 -9.26 -0.01
N VAL A 136 24.43 -9.35 1.31
CA VAL A 136 25.78 -9.52 1.86
C VAL A 136 26.44 -10.78 1.33
N LYS A 137 25.71 -11.91 1.26
CA LYS A 137 26.24 -13.17 0.74
C LYS A 137 26.59 -13.06 -0.74
N LYS A 138 25.67 -12.60 -1.58
CA LYS A 138 25.86 -12.47 -3.03
C LYS A 138 26.94 -11.44 -3.38
N SER A 139 26.94 -10.27 -2.74
CA SER A 139 27.98 -9.26 -2.95
C SER A 139 29.38 -9.77 -2.58
N ARG A 140 29.51 -10.57 -1.51
CA ARG A 140 30.80 -11.20 -1.17
C ARG A 140 31.28 -12.17 -2.25
N ILE A 141 30.38 -12.99 -2.79
CA ILE A 141 30.70 -13.94 -3.88
C ILE A 141 31.10 -13.19 -5.14
N GLU A 142 30.29 -12.22 -5.57
CA GLU A 142 30.52 -11.43 -6.78
C GLU A 142 31.84 -10.61 -6.68
N LEU A 143 32.13 -10.02 -5.53
CA LEU A 143 33.40 -9.34 -5.29
C LEU A 143 34.59 -10.30 -5.28
N ALA A 144 34.42 -11.54 -4.82
CA ALA A 144 35.47 -12.56 -4.86
C ALA A 144 35.76 -13.01 -6.30
N ILE A 145 34.73 -13.16 -7.14
CA ILE A 145 34.86 -13.44 -8.58
C ILE A 145 35.58 -12.29 -9.28
N ARG A 146 35.16 -11.05 -9.08
CA ARG A 146 35.80 -9.85 -9.69
C ARG A 146 37.25 -9.67 -9.28
N LYS A 147 37.61 -10.07 -8.06
CA LYS A 147 39.00 -10.04 -7.55
C LYS A 147 39.83 -11.25 -7.98
N GLY A 148 39.29 -12.16 -8.80
CA GLY A 148 39.96 -13.37 -9.26
C GLY A 148 40.23 -14.40 -8.16
N ARG A 149 39.54 -14.31 -7.02
CA ARG A 149 39.68 -15.27 -5.90
C ARG A 149 38.89 -16.55 -6.11
N ILE A 150 37.84 -16.48 -6.92
CA ILE A 150 36.96 -17.59 -7.30
C ILE A 150 36.83 -17.53 -8.84
N PRO A 151 36.94 -18.66 -9.56
CA PRO A 151 36.71 -18.67 -10.99
C PRO A 151 35.29 -18.22 -11.32
N ALA A 152 35.14 -17.43 -12.40
CA ALA A 152 33.82 -17.07 -12.88
C ALA A 152 33.07 -18.35 -13.31
N PRO A 153 31.83 -18.56 -12.85
CA PRO A 153 31.05 -19.71 -13.28
C PRO A 153 30.80 -19.64 -14.79
N HIS A 154 30.82 -20.80 -15.45
CA HIS A 154 30.38 -20.89 -16.84
C HIS A 154 28.90 -20.48 -16.89
N ARG A 155 28.55 -19.53 -17.75
CA ARG A 155 27.17 -19.09 -17.93
C ARG A 155 26.67 -19.65 -19.26
N PRO A 156 25.61 -20.47 -19.26
CA PRO A 156 25.01 -20.94 -20.50
C PRO A 156 24.56 -19.73 -21.33
N THR A 157 24.64 -19.89 -22.65
CA THR A 157 24.23 -18.88 -23.63
C THR A 157 22.81 -19.16 -24.09
N GLY A 158 21.96 -18.14 -24.13
CA GLY A 158 20.57 -18.26 -24.59
C GLY A 158 19.65 -17.28 -23.89
N GLU A 159 18.50 -17.00 -24.50
CA GLU A 159 17.42 -16.23 -23.89
C GLU A 159 16.14 -17.07 -23.84
N TYR A 160 15.49 -17.06 -22.68
CA TYR A 160 14.28 -17.83 -22.45
C TYR A 160 13.08 -16.89 -22.18
N PRO A 161 11.91 -17.16 -22.78
CA PRO A 161 10.72 -16.34 -22.59
C PRO A 161 10.13 -16.54 -21.19
N ARG A 162 10.05 -15.47 -20.42
CA ARG A 162 9.49 -15.44 -19.05
C ARG A 162 8.08 -14.88 -19.01
N MET A 163 7.86 -13.73 -19.66
CA MET A 163 6.57 -13.02 -19.67
C MET A 163 6.06 -12.76 -21.10
N SER A 164 4.82 -13.15 -21.36
CA SER A 164 4.10 -12.82 -22.59
C SER A 164 3.81 -11.31 -22.66
N LEU A 165 3.47 -10.83 -23.85
CA LEU A 165 2.99 -9.46 -24.02
C LEU A 165 1.78 -9.15 -23.12
N ASN A 166 0.86 -10.10 -22.98
CA ASN A 166 -0.33 -9.92 -22.13
C ASN A 166 0.03 -9.75 -20.64
N GLU A 167 0.94 -10.58 -20.12
CA GLU A 167 1.40 -10.49 -18.72
C GLU A 167 2.16 -9.17 -18.48
N ARG A 168 2.97 -8.73 -19.46
CA ARG A 168 3.66 -7.43 -19.39
C ARG A 168 2.69 -6.25 -19.40
N THR A 169 1.66 -6.28 -20.25
CA THR A 169 0.63 -5.22 -20.27
C THR A 169 -0.12 -5.14 -18.94
N GLN A 170 -0.50 -6.28 -18.37
CA GLN A 170 -1.12 -6.32 -17.03
C GLN A 170 -0.19 -5.72 -15.97
N HIS A 171 1.09 -6.07 -16.00
CA HIS A 171 2.10 -5.53 -15.09
C HIS A 171 2.26 -4.00 -15.25
N TRP A 172 2.29 -3.48 -16.48
CA TRP A 172 2.36 -2.03 -16.73
C TRP A 172 1.14 -1.28 -16.20
N LEU A 173 -0.06 -1.81 -16.41
CA LEU A 173 -1.29 -1.22 -15.87
C LEU A 173 -1.27 -1.22 -14.33
N LEU A 174 -0.85 -2.34 -13.74
CA LEU A 174 -0.70 -2.49 -12.30
C LEU A 174 0.31 -1.48 -11.73
N MET A 175 1.52 -1.43 -12.28
CA MET A 175 2.61 -0.59 -11.80
C MET A 175 2.27 0.90 -11.92
N THR A 176 1.78 1.34 -13.07
CA THR A 176 1.46 2.76 -13.29
C THR A 176 0.30 3.22 -12.40
N SER A 177 -0.77 2.42 -12.30
CA SER A 177 -1.90 2.73 -11.41
C SER A 177 -1.48 2.72 -9.93
N PHE A 178 -0.65 1.76 -9.50
CA PHE A 178 -0.13 1.70 -8.13
C PHE A 178 0.66 2.95 -7.76
N ILE A 179 1.60 3.38 -8.63
CA ILE A 179 2.42 4.58 -8.38
C ILE A 179 1.52 5.82 -8.22
N VAL A 180 0.54 6.00 -9.11
CA VAL A 180 -0.40 7.12 -9.02
C VAL A 180 -1.22 7.05 -7.72
N LEU A 181 -1.73 5.88 -7.34
CA LEU A 181 -2.50 5.68 -6.11
C LEU A 181 -1.66 6.01 -4.85
N VAL A 182 -0.42 5.57 -4.80
CA VAL A 182 0.52 5.82 -3.69
C VAL A 182 0.83 7.31 -3.57
N VAL A 183 1.25 7.95 -4.67
CA VAL A 183 1.60 9.37 -4.68
C VAL A 183 0.39 10.22 -4.27
N THR A 184 -0.75 10.03 -4.94
CA THR A 184 -1.97 10.79 -4.64
C THR A 184 -2.51 10.49 -3.24
N GLY A 185 -2.45 9.24 -2.77
CA GLY A 185 -2.86 8.86 -1.42
C GLY A 185 -2.03 9.54 -0.34
N PHE A 186 -0.70 9.51 -0.46
CA PHE A 186 0.19 10.16 0.50
C PHE A 186 0.18 11.68 0.42
N MET A 187 -0.13 12.28 -0.74
CA MET A 187 -0.39 13.72 -0.85
C MET A 187 -1.53 14.17 0.07
N LEU A 188 -2.60 13.35 0.24
CA LEU A 188 -3.67 13.67 1.18
C LEU A 188 -3.23 13.55 2.64
N ARG A 189 -2.47 12.50 2.96
CA ARG A 189 -2.06 12.23 4.34
C ARG A 189 -1.03 13.23 4.84
N PHE A 190 -0.12 13.66 3.97
CA PHE A 190 1.01 14.53 4.29
C PHE A 190 0.96 15.81 3.43
N PRO A 191 -0.09 16.65 3.56
CA PRO A 191 -0.32 17.79 2.68
C PRO A 191 0.78 18.86 2.75
N ASP A 192 1.54 18.86 3.85
CA ASP A 192 2.59 19.81 4.17
C ASP A 192 4.01 19.26 3.90
N ALA A 193 4.13 18.04 3.35
CA ALA A 193 5.43 17.48 2.99
C ALA A 193 6.07 18.26 1.83
N TRP A 194 7.39 18.43 1.87
CA TRP A 194 8.14 19.25 0.91
C TRP A 194 7.84 18.93 -0.57
N TRP A 195 7.79 17.64 -0.93
CA TRP A 195 7.48 17.18 -2.28
C TRP A 195 6.02 17.44 -2.68
N VAL A 196 5.10 17.43 -1.72
CA VAL A 196 3.68 17.77 -1.94
C VAL A 196 3.52 19.27 -2.17
N LEU A 197 4.25 20.09 -1.41
CA LEU A 197 4.26 21.54 -1.59
C LEU A 197 4.79 21.94 -2.97
N LEU A 198 5.81 21.24 -3.49
CA LEU A 198 6.29 21.44 -4.86
C LEU A 198 5.19 21.18 -5.89
N ILE A 199 4.47 20.06 -5.79
CA ILE A 199 3.39 19.71 -6.72
C ILE A 199 2.20 20.67 -6.60
N ARG A 200 1.80 21.04 -5.38
CA ARG A 200 0.70 21.99 -5.12
C ARG A 200 1.04 23.40 -5.61
N GLY A 201 2.32 23.78 -5.60
CA GLY A 201 2.77 25.06 -6.13
C GLY A 201 2.63 25.17 -7.66
N LEU A 202 2.48 24.05 -8.38
CA LEU A 202 2.34 24.05 -9.84
C LEU A 202 0.93 24.43 -10.31
N SER A 203 -0.10 24.23 -9.49
CA SER A 203 -1.49 24.51 -9.88
C SER A 203 -2.41 24.69 -8.68
N GLU A 204 -3.29 25.69 -8.74
CA GLU A 204 -4.35 25.89 -7.74
C GLU A 204 -5.34 24.72 -7.68
N HIS A 205 -5.53 24.00 -8.81
CA HIS A 205 -6.41 22.83 -8.93
C HIS A 205 -5.72 21.50 -8.58
N ALA A 206 -4.49 21.53 -8.07
CA ALA A 206 -3.70 20.32 -7.82
C ALA A 206 -4.45 19.31 -6.91
N PHE A 207 -5.25 19.77 -5.96
CA PHE A 207 -5.98 18.89 -5.04
C PHE A 207 -7.21 18.22 -5.66
N GLU A 208 -7.96 18.94 -6.49
CA GLU A 208 -9.08 18.41 -7.28
C GLU A 208 -8.57 17.35 -8.26
N LEU A 209 -7.52 17.69 -9.00
CA LEU A 209 -6.85 16.78 -9.93
C LEU A 209 -6.32 15.54 -9.20
N ARG A 210 -5.70 15.71 -8.03
CA ARG A 210 -5.24 14.59 -7.20
C ARG A 210 -6.39 13.62 -6.91
N GLY A 211 -7.53 14.14 -6.44
CA GLY A 211 -8.70 13.31 -6.11
C GLY A 211 -9.25 12.56 -7.33
N LEU A 212 -9.28 13.21 -8.50
CA LEU A 212 -9.68 12.60 -9.76
C LEU A 212 -8.70 11.50 -10.20
N LEU A 213 -7.40 11.79 -10.21
CA LEU A 213 -6.35 10.85 -10.59
C LEU A 213 -6.34 9.62 -9.67
N HIS A 214 -6.53 9.80 -8.37
CA HIS A 214 -6.61 8.69 -7.42
C HIS A 214 -7.76 7.73 -7.77
N ARG A 215 -8.95 8.26 -8.11
CA ARG A 215 -10.11 7.45 -8.48
C ARG A 215 -9.93 6.76 -9.84
N ILE A 216 -9.40 7.47 -10.84
CA ILE A 216 -9.11 6.88 -12.17
C ILE A 216 -8.11 5.72 -12.02
N ALA A 217 -7.02 5.95 -11.29
CA ALA A 217 -6.02 4.91 -11.02
C ALA A 217 -6.62 3.74 -10.23
N GLY A 218 -7.52 4.00 -9.28
CA GLY A 218 -8.27 2.97 -8.57
C GLY A 218 -9.14 2.10 -9.49
N VAL A 219 -9.85 2.70 -10.45
CA VAL A 219 -10.63 1.97 -11.46
C VAL A 219 -9.71 1.13 -12.35
N ILE A 220 -8.57 1.68 -12.80
CA ILE A 220 -7.59 0.95 -13.61
C ILE A 220 -7.03 -0.25 -12.84
N MET A 221 -6.65 -0.05 -11.58
CA MET A 221 -6.15 -1.10 -10.69
C MET A 221 -7.17 -2.23 -10.50
N ILE A 222 -8.42 -1.89 -10.18
CA ILE A 222 -9.51 -2.85 -10.02
C ILE A 222 -9.77 -3.59 -11.34
N GLY A 223 -9.82 -2.86 -12.46
CA GLY A 223 -9.98 -3.44 -13.80
C GLY A 223 -8.86 -4.40 -14.16
N ALA A 224 -7.60 -4.04 -13.87
CA ALA A 224 -6.44 -4.89 -14.08
C ALA A 224 -6.51 -6.16 -13.21
N GLY A 225 -6.92 -6.05 -11.95
CA GLY A 225 -7.14 -7.19 -11.06
C GLY A 225 -8.24 -8.14 -11.53
N LEU A 226 -9.39 -7.59 -11.97
CA LEU A 226 -10.49 -8.38 -12.53
C LEU A 226 -10.11 -9.05 -13.85
N TYR A 227 -9.40 -8.32 -14.72
CA TYR A 227 -8.86 -8.87 -15.95
C TYR A 227 -7.90 -10.02 -15.67
N HIS A 228 -6.99 -9.84 -14.70
CA HIS A 228 -6.04 -10.88 -14.29
C HIS A 228 -6.78 -12.12 -13.76
N ALA A 229 -7.78 -11.93 -12.90
CA ALA A 229 -8.61 -13.02 -12.37
C ALA A 229 -9.31 -13.79 -13.52
N GLY A 230 -9.86 -13.10 -14.50
CA GLY A 230 -10.43 -13.72 -15.70
C GLY A 230 -9.39 -14.45 -16.55
N TYR A 231 -8.21 -13.85 -16.75
CA TYR A 231 -7.10 -14.44 -17.48
C TYR A 231 -6.63 -15.76 -16.87
N VAL A 232 -6.43 -15.81 -15.54
CA VAL A 232 -6.01 -17.03 -14.85
C VAL A 232 -7.13 -18.06 -14.74
N ALA A 233 -8.40 -17.63 -14.71
CA ALA A 233 -9.54 -18.54 -14.67
C ALA A 233 -9.85 -19.18 -16.02
N ILE A 234 -9.64 -18.48 -17.13
CA ILE A 234 -10.11 -18.91 -18.47
C ILE A 234 -8.96 -19.46 -19.32
N SER A 235 -7.80 -18.79 -19.34
CA SER A 235 -6.72 -19.16 -20.25
C SER A 235 -5.92 -20.35 -19.75
N ARG A 236 -5.51 -21.27 -20.64
CA ARG A 236 -4.65 -22.42 -20.28
C ARG A 236 -3.31 -21.96 -19.67
N ARG A 237 -2.70 -20.93 -20.26
CA ARG A 237 -1.44 -20.34 -19.77
C ARG A 237 -1.61 -19.72 -18.39
N GLY A 238 -2.66 -18.91 -18.20
CA GLY A 238 -2.94 -18.27 -16.91
C GLY A 238 -3.25 -19.27 -15.80
N ARG A 239 -4.01 -20.33 -16.10
CA ARG A 239 -4.25 -21.43 -15.13
C ARG A 239 -2.94 -22.09 -14.71
N ARG A 240 -2.04 -22.38 -15.66
CA ARG A 240 -0.73 -22.96 -15.35
C ARG A 240 0.10 -22.04 -14.46
N VAL A 241 0.17 -20.74 -14.80
CA VAL A 241 0.86 -19.73 -13.98
C VAL A 241 0.28 -19.68 -12.56
N LEU A 242 -1.05 -19.70 -12.40
CA LEU A 242 -1.69 -19.69 -11.09
C LEU A 242 -1.35 -20.94 -10.27
N LEU A 243 -1.36 -22.12 -10.89
CA LEU A 243 -0.98 -23.37 -10.23
C LEU A 243 0.49 -23.34 -9.77
N ASP A 244 1.39 -22.83 -10.61
CA ASP A 244 2.81 -22.68 -10.28
C ASP A 244 3.03 -21.68 -9.13
N LEU A 245 2.11 -20.72 -8.95
CA LEU A 245 2.12 -19.71 -7.88
C LEU A 245 1.45 -20.16 -6.57
N LEU A 246 0.85 -21.35 -6.51
CA LEU A 246 0.23 -21.83 -5.27
C LEU A 246 1.27 -22.03 -4.16
N PRO A 247 1.02 -21.55 -2.94
CA PRO A 247 1.93 -21.79 -1.81
C PRO A 247 1.96 -23.27 -1.46
N SER A 248 3.14 -23.75 -1.11
CA SER A 248 3.39 -25.13 -0.73
C SER A 248 4.26 -25.21 0.54
N VAL A 249 4.25 -26.35 1.21
CA VAL A 249 5.14 -26.59 2.37
C VAL A 249 6.62 -26.50 1.96
N GLN A 250 6.93 -26.76 0.69
CA GLN A 250 8.28 -26.68 0.14
C GLN A 250 8.80 -25.24 0.17
N ASP A 251 7.94 -24.25 -0.05
CA ASP A 251 8.32 -22.82 0.00
C ASP A 251 8.86 -22.40 1.37
N VAL A 252 8.25 -22.90 2.46
CA VAL A 252 8.72 -22.65 3.83
C VAL A 252 10.07 -23.33 4.09
N ARG A 253 10.24 -24.56 3.59
CA ARG A 253 11.52 -25.29 3.70
C ARG A 253 12.62 -24.58 2.93
N ASP A 254 12.33 -24.06 1.76
CA ASP A 254 13.31 -23.38 0.93
C ASP A 254 13.65 -21.99 1.45
N ALA A 255 12.69 -21.27 2.05
CA ALA A 255 12.98 -20.04 2.78
C ALA A 255 13.95 -20.29 3.95
N TRP A 256 13.74 -21.37 4.71
CA TRP A 256 14.65 -21.76 5.79
C TRP A 256 16.03 -22.18 5.29
N ARG A 257 16.08 -22.99 4.22
CA ARG A 257 17.35 -23.43 3.60
C ARG A 257 18.13 -22.26 3.02
N LEU A 258 17.47 -21.33 2.33
CA LEU A 258 18.09 -20.13 1.78
C LEU A 258 18.65 -19.24 2.89
N THR A 259 17.88 -19.06 3.98
CA THR A 259 18.35 -18.31 5.15
C THR A 259 19.62 -18.95 5.74
N ARG A 260 19.64 -20.27 5.92
CA ARG A 260 20.83 -20.99 6.39
C ARG A 260 22.02 -20.85 5.43
N TYR A 261 21.78 -20.93 4.13
CA TYR A 261 22.80 -20.73 3.10
C TYR A 261 23.39 -19.31 3.14
N ASN A 262 22.53 -18.30 3.26
CA ASN A 262 22.94 -16.90 3.33
C ASN A 262 23.74 -16.60 4.61
N LEU A 263 23.40 -17.25 5.73
CA LEU A 263 24.17 -17.20 6.98
C LEU A 263 25.46 -18.06 6.96
N GLY A 264 25.72 -18.82 5.89
CA GLY A 264 26.89 -19.70 5.79
C GLY A 264 26.78 -21.00 6.58
N LEU A 265 25.59 -21.33 7.10
CA LEU A 265 25.28 -22.57 7.82
C LEU A 265 24.96 -23.75 6.90
N SER A 266 24.91 -23.52 5.58
CA SER A 266 24.74 -24.53 4.53
C SER A 266 25.66 -24.18 3.37
N ALA A 267 26.28 -25.20 2.77
CA ALA A 267 27.08 -25.05 1.56
C ALA A 267 26.21 -25.06 0.29
N ALA A 268 25.04 -25.68 0.33
CA ALA A 268 24.15 -25.82 -0.82
C ALA A 268 23.07 -24.74 -0.82
N LYS A 269 22.93 -24.06 -1.97
CA LYS A 269 21.82 -23.16 -2.29
C LYS A 269 20.58 -24.00 -2.65
N PRO A 270 19.38 -23.68 -2.15
CA PRO A 270 18.17 -24.35 -2.60
C PRO A 270 17.91 -24.09 -4.09
N GLN A 271 17.37 -25.09 -4.78
CA GLN A 271 17.01 -25.02 -6.19
C GLN A 271 15.53 -24.70 -6.33
N PHE A 272 15.21 -23.71 -7.15
CA PHE A 272 13.84 -23.26 -7.37
C PHE A 272 13.34 -23.70 -8.75
N HIS A 273 12.04 -23.97 -8.83
CA HIS A 273 11.31 -24.10 -10.09
C HIS A 273 11.00 -22.71 -10.67
N ARG A 274 10.03 -22.68 -11.57
CA ARG A 274 9.53 -21.49 -12.26
C ARG A 274 9.18 -20.30 -11.36
N PHE A 275 8.69 -20.54 -10.14
CA PHE A 275 8.52 -19.47 -9.15
C PHE A 275 9.08 -19.92 -7.80
N GLY A 276 9.95 -19.09 -7.23
CA GLY A 276 10.44 -19.26 -5.86
C GLY A 276 9.44 -18.74 -4.83
N TYR A 277 9.68 -19.05 -3.56
CA TYR A 277 8.85 -18.52 -2.47
C TYR A 277 8.80 -16.97 -2.43
N PRO A 278 9.85 -16.19 -2.82
CA PRO A 278 9.75 -14.74 -2.77
C PRO A 278 8.73 -14.17 -3.75
N GLU A 279 8.69 -14.70 -4.97
CA GLU A 279 7.74 -14.31 -6.00
C GLU A 279 6.31 -14.74 -5.62
N LYS A 280 6.14 -15.96 -5.09
CA LYS A 280 4.83 -16.44 -4.62
C LYS A 280 4.29 -15.59 -3.46
N ALA A 281 5.13 -15.30 -2.47
CA ALA A 281 4.75 -14.48 -1.33
C ALA A 281 4.32 -13.09 -1.79
N GLU A 282 5.05 -12.50 -2.73
CA GLU A 282 4.71 -11.19 -3.31
C GLU A 282 3.37 -11.24 -4.07
N TYR A 283 3.17 -12.24 -4.93
CA TYR A 283 1.93 -12.39 -5.70
C TYR A 283 0.71 -12.46 -4.79
N TRP A 284 0.74 -13.29 -3.74
CA TRP A 284 -0.40 -13.43 -2.83
C TRP A 284 -0.59 -12.22 -1.93
N ALA A 285 0.49 -11.57 -1.49
CA ALA A 285 0.41 -10.30 -0.78
C ALA A 285 -0.24 -9.21 -1.65
N LEU A 286 0.10 -9.15 -2.93
CA LEU A 286 -0.51 -8.23 -3.89
C LEU A 286 -2.01 -8.53 -4.09
N VAL A 287 -2.39 -9.79 -4.32
CA VAL A 287 -3.80 -10.19 -4.50
C VAL A 287 -4.63 -9.79 -3.27
N TRP A 288 -4.12 -10.08 -2.07
CA TRP A 288 -4.75 -9.65 -0.82
C TRP A 288 -4.86 -8.12 -0.73
N GLY A 289 -3.75 -7.41 -0.98
CA GLY A 289 -3.69 -5.96 -0.96
C GLY A 289 -4.70 -5.32 -1.90
N ILE A 290 -4.85 -5.81 -3.12
CA ILE A 290 -5.84 -5.30 -4.09
C ILE A 290 -7.26 -5.48 -3.54
N VAL A 291 -7.60 -6.65 -2.98
CA VAL A 291 -8.93 -6.91 -2.42
C VAL A 291 -9.25 -5.95 -1.27
N VAL A 292 -8.33 -5.80 -0.31
CA VAL A 292 -8.51 -4.90 0.84
C VAL A 292 -8.59 -3.44 0.41
N MET A 293 -7.70 -3.00 -0.48
CA MET A 293 -7.64 -1.61 -0.96
C MET A 293 -8.85 -1.26 -1.83
N ALA A 294 -9.31 -2.18 -2.69
CA ALA A 294 -10.51 -1.99 -3.49
C ALA A 294 -11.76 -1.93 -2.61
N GLY A 295 -11.91 -2.85 -1.65
CA GLY A 295 -13.06 -2.89 -0.75
C GLY A 295 -13.14 -1.64 0.15
N THR A 296 -12.04 -1.29 0.80
CA THR A 296 -11.98 -0.07 1.64
C THR A 296 -12.10 1.20 0.81
N GLY A 297 -11.46 1.27 -0.37
CA GLY A 297 -11.55 2.40 -1.29
C GLY A 297 -12.97 2.62 -1.81
N PHE A 298 -13.70 1.54 -2.12
CA PHE A 298 -15.10 1.59 -2.53
C PHE A 298 -16.00 2.16 -1.43
N ILE A 299 -15.79 1.75 -0.18
CA ILE A 299 -16.50 2.30 1.00
C ILE A 299 -16.26 3.81 1.12
N LEU A 300 -15.02 4.26 0.93
CA LEU A 300 -14.63 5.66 1.07
C LEU A 300 -15.09 6.53 -0.10
N TRP A 301 -15.13 5.97 -1.32
CA TRP A 301 -15.56 6.69 -2.52
C TRP A 301 -17.07 6.93 -2.50
N PHE A 302 -17.89 5.91 -2.25
CA PHE A 302 -19.35 6.03 -2.23
C PHE A 302 -19.86 6.44 -0.83
N ASN A 303 -19.28 7.52 -0.29
CA ASN A 303 -19.49 7.91 1.10
C ASN A 303 -20.98 8.06 1.47
N ASN A 304 -21.80 8.77 0.71
CA ASN A 304 -23.20 9.02 1.05
C ASN A 304 -24.01 7.72 1.18
N PHE A 305 -23.72 6.71 0.35
CA PHE A 305 -24.33 5.39 0.47
C PHE A 305 -23.87 4.68 1.75
N PHE A 306 -22.56 4.62 1.98
CA PHE A 306 -22.00 3.90 3.13
C PHE A 306 -22.18 4.63 4.47
N LEU A 307 -22.40 5.95 4.47
CA LEU A 307 -22.78 6.72 5.65
C LEU A 307 -24.22 6.45 6.10
N ASN A 308 -25.08 5.92 5.22
CA ASN A 308 -26.39 5.42 5.63
C ASN A 308 -26.28 4.03 6.24
N LEU A 309 -25.44 3.18 5.64
CA LEU A 309 -25.30 1.76 5.98
C LEU A 309 -24.39 1.50 7.19
N LEU A 310 -23.28 2.21 7.29
CA LEU A 310 -22.24 2.00 8.31
C LEU A 310 -22.34 3.02 9.44
N THR A 311 -21.90 2.61 10.62
CA THR A 311 -21.64 3.53 11.73
C THR A 311 -20.40 4.38 11.43
N LYS A 312 -20.24 5.52 12.12
CA LYS A 312 -19.00 6.33 12.06
C LYS A 312 -17.76 5.48 12.33
N GLN A 313 -17.84 4.57 13.29
CA GLN A 313 -16.75 3.66 13.64
C GLN A 313 -16.38 2.74 12.46
N GLY A 314 -17.37 2.18 11.76
CA GLY A 314 -17.13 1.36 10.57
C GLY A 314 -16.41 2.14 9.47
N TRP A 315 -16.78 3.40 9.25
CA TRP A 315 -16.10 4.28 8.31
C TRP A 315 -14.65 4.59 8.72
N ASP A 316 -14.41 4.85 10.02
CA ASP A 316 -13.06 5.07 10.54
C ASP A 316 -12.17 3.84 10.42
N ILE A 317 -12.74 2.65 10.61
CA ILE A 317 -12.03 1.37 10.43
C ILE A 317 -11.63 1.22 8.97
N ALA A 318 -12.55 1.42 8.02
CA ALA A 318 -12.22 1.36 6.58
C ALA A 318 -11.11 2.34 6.21
N ARG A 319 -11.16 3.58 6.70
CA ARG A 319 -10.10 4.58 6.49
C ARG A 319 -8.76 4.16 7.09
N ALA A 320 -8.78 3.62 8.31
CA ALA A 320 -7.56 3.17 9.00
C ALA A 320 -6.91 2.00 8.26
N ILE A 321 -7.70 0.99 7.89
CA ILE A 321 -7.24 -0.17 7.12
C ILE A 321 -6.66 0.30 5.79
N HIS A 322 -7.39 1.13 5.02
CA HIS A 322 -6.92 1.64 3.73
C HIS A 322 -5.55 2.34 3.85
N TYR A 323 -5.37 3.15 4.91
CA TYR A 323 -4.12 3.87 5.14
C TYR A 323 -2.95 2.95 5.52
N TYR A 324 -3.15 2.06 6.50
CA TYR A 324 -2.07 1.18 6.95
C TYR A 324 -1.73 0.10 5.92
N GLU A 325 -2.72 -0.40 5.19
CA GLU A 325 -2.51 -1.31 4.07
C GLU A 325 -1.72 -0.61 2.94
N ALA A 326 -2.01 0.66 2.63
CA ALA A 326 -1.22 1.43 1.66
C ALA A 326 0.25 1.57 2.10
N ILE A 327 0.52 1.79 3.39
CA ILE A 327 1.90 1.82 3.91
C ILE A 327 2.56 0.45 3.75
N LEU A 328 1.89 -0.61 4.21
CA LEU A 328 2.42 -1.97 4.12
C LEU A 328 2.74 -2.35 2.67
N ALA A 329 1.80 -2.14 1.76
CA ALA A 329 1.98 -2.42 0.33
C ALA A 329 3.14 -1.61 -0.26
N THR A 330 3.21 -0.29 0.01
CA THR A 330 4.31 0.56 -0.48
C THR A 330 5.66 0.07 0.03
N LEU A 331 5.80 -0.17 1.32
CA LEU A 331 7.05 -0.64 1.91
C LEU A 331 7.43 -2.03 1.42
N SER A 332 6.45 -2.92 1.20
CA SER A 332 6.70 -4.26 0.68
C SER A 332 7.23 -4.20 -0.77
N ILE A 333 6.66 -3.34 -1.62
CA ILE A 333 7.21 -3.12 -2.98
C ILE A 333 8.62 -2.53 -2.92
N LEU A 334 8.85 -1.50 -2.09
CA LEU A 334 10.17 -0.86 -2.02
C LEU A 334 11.27 -1.77 -1.43
N VAL A 335 10.94 -2.54 -0.40
CA VAL A 335 11.93 -3.36 0.33
C VAL A 335 12.08 -4.74 -0.31
N TRP A 336 10.99 -5.36 -0.73
CA TRP A 336 10.98 -6.73 -1.28
C TRP A 336 11.06 -6.73 -2.80
N HIS A 337 10.07 -6.17 -3.49
CA HIS A 337 9.98 -6.24 -4.95
C HIS A 337 11.18 -5.59 -5.65
N PHE A 338 11.46 -4.33 -5.31
CA PHE A 338 12.57 -3.59 -5.92
C PHE A 338 13.93 -4.22 -5.59
N TYR A 339 14.05 -4.90 -4.45
CA TYR A 339 15.27 -5.65 -4.18
C TYR A 339 15.47 -6.76 -5.21
N PHE A 340 14.49 -7.64 -5.42
CA PHE A 340 14.64 -8.75 -6.36
C PHE A 340 14.72 -8.31 -7.83
N VAL A 341 14.11 -7.18 -8.18
CA VAL A 341 14.09 -6.69 -9.57
C VAL A 341 15.26 -5.77 -9.89
N ILE A 342 15.76 -4.98 -8.94
CA ILE A 342 16.75 -3.90 -9.18
C ILE A 342 18.04 -4.13 -8.38
N PHE A 343 17.95 -4.32 -7.07
CA PHE A 343 19.12 -4.24 -6.17
C PHE A 343 19.82 -5.57 -5.90
N ASN A 344 19.24 -6.71 -6.29
CA ASN A 344 19.84 -8.03 -6.16
C ASN A 344 21.11 -8.09 -7.03
N PRO A 345 22.30 -8.37 -6.44
CA PRO A 345 23.57 -8.35 -7.17
C PRO A 345 23.63 -9.25 -8.41
N SER A 346 22.83 -10.32 -8.45
CA SER A 346 22.80 -11.27 -9.56
C SER A 346 22.09 -10.73 -10.81
N VAL A 347 21.22 -9.72 -10.67
CA VAL A 347 20.41 -9.15 -11.77
C VAL A 347 20.61 -7.65 -11.94
N TYR A 348 21.46 -7.03 -11.12
CA TYR A 348 21.76 -5.61 -11.20
C TYR A 348 22.27 -5.21 -12.60
N PRO A 349 21.80 -4.09 -13.19
CA PRO A 349 20.96 -3.05 -12.57
C PRO A 349 19.45 -3.32 -12.60
N ILE A 350 18.96 -4.22 -13.44
CA ILE A 350 17.52 -4.53 -13.53
C ILE A 350 17.28 -5.89 -14.20
N ASN A 351 16.33 -6.66 -13.68
CA ASN A 351 15.84 -7.86 -14.35
C ASN A 351 15.02 -7.47 -15.60
N PRO A 352 15.35 -7.96 -16.81
CA PRO A 352 14.66 -7.53 -18.03
C PRO A 352 13.29 -8.18 -18.27
N ALA A 353 12.90 -9.21 -17.51
CA ALA A 353 11.68 -9.98 -17.73
C ALA A 353 10.42 -9.12 -17.84
N TRP A 354 10.29 -8.09 -17.00
CA TRP A 354 9.08 -7.27 -16.92
C TRP A 354 8.87 -6.34 -18.12
N TRP A 355 9.94 -6.01 -18.87
CA TRP A 355 9.84 -5.14 -20.05
C TRP A 355 10.17 -5.89 -21.36
N ALA A 356 11.28 -6.64 -21.41
CA ALA A 356 11.68 -7.40 -22.59
C ALA A 356 10.89 -8.71 -22.74
N GLY A 357 10.46 -9.31 -21.62
CA GLY A 357 9.74 -10.58 -21.61
C GLY A 357 10.65 -11.81 -21.59
N THR A 358 11.97 -11.64 -21.68
CA THR A 358 12.97 -12.72 -21.68
C THR A 358 13.95 -12.56 -20.52
N ILE A 359 14.63 -13.66 -20.16
CA ILE A 359 15.78 -13.69 -19.24
C ILE A 359 16.92 -14.51 -19.86
N SER A 360 18.16 -14.19 -19.50
CA SER A 360 19.31 -14.97 -19.98
C SER A 360 19.39 -16.34 -19.30
N ALA A 361 19.96 -17.33 -20.00
CA ALA A 361 20.16 -18.68 -19.47
C ALA A 361 20.97 -18.68 -18.15
N GLY A 362 22.03 -17.87 -18.05
CA GLY A 362 22.79 -17.74 -16.81
C GLY A 362 22.02 -17.12 -15.64
N GLN A 363 21.05 -16.22 -15.91
CA GLN A 363 20.14 -15.74 -14.86
C GLN A 363 19.14 -16.82 -14.45
N MET A 364 18.62 -17.57 -15.42
CA MET A 364 17.71 -18.67 -15.17
C MET A 364 18.37 -19.79 -14.37
N GLU A 365 19.64 -20.10 -14.62
CA GLU A 365 20.42 -21.06 -13.82
C GLU A 365 20.55 -20.62 -12.35
N GLU A 366 20.81 -19.33 -12.13
CA GLU A 366 20.98 -18.78 -10.79
C GLU A 366 19.65 -18.69 -10.03
N GLU A 367 18.56 -18.28 -10.68
CA GLU A 367 17.28 -17.98 -10.01
C GLU A 367 16.24 -19.12 -10.13
N HIS A 368 16.23 -19.86 -11.24
CA HIS A 368 15.24 -20.88 -11.59
C HIS A 368 15.89 -22.17 -12.18
N PRO A 369 16.87 -22.79 -11.49
CA PRO A 369 17.67 -23.87 -12.05
C PRO A 369 16.85 -25.09 -12.50
N LEU A 370 15.73 -25.38 -11.82
CA LEU A 370 14.90 -26.54 -12.17
C LEU A 370 14.08 -26.28 -13.44
N GLU A 371 13.60 -25.05 -13.65
CA GLU A 371 12.91 -24.68 -14.90
C GLU A 371 13.87 -24.72 -16.08
N LEU A 372 15.12 -24.24 -15.91
CA LEU A 372 16.13 -24.32 -16.96
C LEU A 372 16.43 -25.78 -17.35
N ALA A 373 16.60 -26.66 -16.35
CA ALA A 373 16.86 -28.08 -16.60
C ALA A 373 15.72 -28.75 -17.38
N GLU A 374 14.47 -28.43 -17.05
CA GLU A 374 13.29 -28.92 -17.78
C GLU A 374 13.25 -28.41 -19.23
N LEU A 375 13.60 -27.14 -19.47
CA LEU A 375 13.64 -26.57 -20.81
C LEU A 375 14.76 -27.18 -21.67
N LEU A 376 15.96 -27.33 -21.11
CA LEU A 376 17.08 -27.96 -21.80
C LEU A 376 16.81 -29.42 -22.13
N ALA A 377 16.15 -30.16 -21.23
CA ALA A 377 15.73 -31.53 -21.50
C ALA A 377 14.71 -31.60 -22.65
N ALA A 378 13.73 -30.70 -22.67
CA ALA A 378 12.74 -30.63 -23.74
C ALA A 378 13.32 -30.17 -25.09
N GLU A 379 14.36 -29.34 -25.09
CA GLU A 379 15.11 -28.97 -26.30
C GLU A 379 15.91 -30.17 -26.83
N ALA A 380 16.62 -30.88 -25.96
CA ALA A 380 17.38 -32.07 -26.33
C ALA A 380 16.48 -33.20 -26.88
N GLU A 381 15.28 -33.39 -26.34
CA GLU A 381 14.29 -34.34 -26.86
C GLU A 381 13.84 -33.96 -28.28
N LYS A 382 13.55 -32.68 -28.54
CA LYS A 382 13.15 -32.20 -29.86
C LYS A 382 14.28 -32.32 -30.89
N ASP A 383 15.50 -31.99 -30.49
CA ASP A 383 16.67 -32.11 -31.36
C ASP A 383 17.00 -33.58 -31.67
N ALA A 384 16.61 -34.51 -30.80
CA ALA A 384 16.73 -35.95 -31.04
C ALA A 384 15.60 -36.52 -31.92
N GLU A 385 14.44 -35.85 -31.97
CA GLU A 385 13.29 -36.22 -32.82
C GLU A 385 13.34 -35.61 -34.24
N ALA A 386 14.10 -34.53 -34.43
CA ALA A 386 14.31 -33.84 -35.70
C ALA A 386 15.45 -34.46 -36.52
#